data_AF-A0A4R4ADU1-F1
#
_entry.id   AF-A0A4R4ADU1-F1
#
_cell.length_a   1.000
_cell.length_b   1.000
_cell.length_c   1.000
_cell.angle_alpha   90.00
_cell.angle_beta   90.00
_cell.angle_gamma   90.00
#
_symmetry.space_group_name_H-M   'P 1'
#
loop_
_entity.id
_entity.type
_entity.pdbx_description
1 polymer ?
#
loop_
_entity_poly.entity_id
_entity_poly.type
_entity_poly.pdbx_seq_one_letter_code
_entity_poly.pdbx_strand_id
1 'polypeptide(L)'
;MILQVSIDDRTHRLEVPEALLEQAAAFFAQLDRDMDRGWQLGRTWVEHPDREQRCRIVADKLLTAIEDGNTRLGLLMAGYLLDRLPELESVALAVDGEIHDHRFNLVVAPDAAPVVDVETATPALGLDKLAALARAGEEVTAVFKVGRGYRFSVFDHASGAWRDGPLCGAEAEAARLREAAFKARYEALQRGRAD
;
A
#
# COMPACT_ATOMS: atom_id res chain seq x y z
N MET A 1 2.56 -8.44 18.68
CA MET A 1 2.64 -7.48 17.56
C MET A 1 1.30 -7.44 16.82
N ILE A 2 1.02 -6.37 16.06
CA ILE A 2 -0.24 -6.21 15.31
C ILE A 2 0.09 -5.95 13.84
N LEU A 3 -0.51 -6.71 12.93
CA LEU A 3 -0.48 -6.44 11.49
C LEU A 3 -1.87 -5.97 11.03
N GLN A 4 -1.92 -4.86 10.30
CA GLN A 4 -3.14 -4.45 9.60
C GLN A 4 -3.15 -5.04 8.19
N VAL A 5 -4.26 -5.68 7.83
CA VAL A 5 -4.46 -6.32 6.53
C VAL A 5 -5.68 -5.71 5.88
N SER A 6 -5.52 -5.07 4.73
CA SER A 6 -6.62 -4.53 3.94
C SER A 6 -6.95 -5.46 2.78
N ILE A 7 -8.22 -5.84 2.66
CA ILE A 7 -8.78 -6.67 1.59
C ILE A 7 -10.01 -5.92 1.08
N ASP A 8 -9.95 -5.45 -0.17
CA ASP A 8 -10.94 -4.52 -0.72
C ASP A 8 -11.16 -3.31 0.22
N ASP A 9 -12.41 -3.06 0.63
CA ASP A 9 -12.81 -2.00 1.56
C ASP A 9 -12.75 -2.41 3.04
N ARG A 10 -12.24 -3.62 3.36
CA ARG A 10 -12.21 -4.16 4.72
C ARG A 10 -10.79 -4.19 5.26
N THR A 11 -10.61 -3.64 6.46
CA THR A 11 -9.36 -3.76 7.20
C THR A 11 -9.53 -4.72 8.37
N HIS A 12 -8.67 -5.73 8.38
CA HIS A 12 -8.54 -6.74 9.42
C HIS A 12 -7.31 -6.44 10.29
N ARG A 13 -7.46 -6.62 11.60
CA ARG A 13 -6.35 -6.53 12.55
C ARG A 13 -5.97 -7.92 13.00
N LEU A 14 -4.76 -8.35 12.65
CA LEU A 14 -4.21 -9.63 13.08
C LEU A 14 -3.27 -9.39 14.25
N GLU A 15 -3.67 -9.88 15.42
CA GLU A 15 -2.83 -9.86 16.62
C GLU A 15 -1.93 -11.09 16.60
N VAL A 16 -0.65 -10.87 16.33
CA VAL A 16 0.37 -11.92 16.29
C VAL A 16 1.06 -11.99 17.66
N PRO A 17 0.87 -13.06 18.44
CA PRO A 17 1.54 -13.21 19.72
C PRO A 17 3.05 -13.29 19.54
N GLU A 18 3.82 -12.63 20.40
CA GLU A 18 5.29 -12.66 20.33
C GLU A 18 5.83 -14.08 20.52
N ALA A 19 5.25 -14.84 21.45
CA ALA A 19 5.56 -16.25 21.64
C ALA A 19 5.35 -17.10 20.38
N LEU A 20 4.42 -16.72 19.48
CA LEU A 20 4.23 -17.42 18.21
C LEU A 20 5.40 -17.14 17.25
N LEU A 21 5.92 -15.91 17.20
CA LEU A 21 7.07 -15.56 16.37
C LEU A 21 8.31 -16.38 16.79
N GLU A 22 8.59 -16.44 18.09
CA GLU A 22 9.71 -17.21 18.63
C GLU A 22 9.60 -18.70 18.30
N GLN A 23 8.40 -19.28 18.46
CA GLN A 23 8.16 -20.71 18.18
C GLN A 23 8.11 -21.02 16.69
N ALA A 24 7.72 -20.07 15.85
CA ALA A 24 7.57 -20.25 14.41
C ALA A 24 8.86 -20.04 13.61
N ALA A 25 9.97 -19.66 14.24
CA ALA A 25 11.25 -19.41 13.56
C ALA A 25 11.70 -20.58 12.66
N ALA A 26 11.56 -21.83 13.14
CA ALA A 26 11.88 -23.02 12.35
C ALA A 26 10.93 -23.21 11.14
N PHE A 27 9.65 -22.85 11.31
CA PHE A 27 8.66 -22.88 10.24
C PHE A 27 8.96 -21.80 9.19
N PHE A 28 9.31 -20.58 9.60
CA PHE A 28 9.71 -19.51 8.67
C PHE A 28 10.95 -19.89 7.87
N ALA A 29 11.97 -20.47 8.52
CA ALA A 29 13.17 -20.97 7.85
C ALA A 29 12.89 -22.16 6.92
N GLN A 30 11.87 -22.98 7.20
CA GLN A 30 11.42 -24.02 6.26
C GLN A 30 10.72 -23.41 5.05
N LEU A 31 9.85 -22.42 5.27
CA LEU A 31 9.13 -21.73 4.20
C LEU A 31 10.11 -21.03 3.24
N ASP A 32 11.14 -20.38 3.79
CA ASP A 32 12.24 -19.81 3.01
C ASP A 32 12.94 -20.85 2.13
N ARG A 33 13.33 -21.99 2.71
CA ARG A 33 13.96 -23.09 1.98
C ARG A 33 13.05 -23.70 0.92
N ASP A 34 11.75 -23.74 1.17
CA ASP A 34 10.78 -24.23 0.20
C ASP A 34 10.68 -23.29 -1.00
N MET A 35 10.71 -21.97 -0.78
CA MET A 35 10.75 -20.95 -1.83
C MET A 35 12.09 -20.92 -2.59
N ASP A 36 13.20 -21.29 -1.95
CA ASP A 36 14.53 -21.42 -2.59
C ASP A 36 14.62 -22.54 -3.64
N ARG A 37 13.60 -23.40 -3.75
CA ARG A 37 13.50 -24.39 -4.83
C ARG A 37 12.84 -23.83 -6.10
N GLY A 38 12.54 -22.55 -6.09
CA GLY A 38 11.80 -21.85 -7.10
C GLY A 38 10.30 -21.82 -6.80
N TRP A 39 9.68 -20.73 -7.25
CA TRP A 39 8.26 -20.49 -7.07
C TRP A 39 7.64 -19.88 -8.32
N GLN A 40 6.40 -20.27 -8.62
CA GLN A 40 5.63 -19.63 -9.67
C GLN A 40 4.96 -18.37 -9.13
N LEU A 41 5.40 -17.21 -9.61
CA LEU A 41 4.87 -15.90 -9.28
C LEU A 41 4.06 -15.41 -10.48
N GLY A 42 2.74 -15.62 -10.42
CA GLY A 42 1.84 -15.37 -11.56
C GLY A 42 2.21 -16.25 -12.76
N ARG A 43 2.62 -15.63 -13.86
CA ARG A 43 3.04 -16.32 -15.10
C ARG A 43 4.54 -16.61 -15.17
N THR A 44 5.30 -16.16 -14.19
CA THR A 44 6.77 -16.23 -14.20
C THR A 44 7.25 -17.25 -13.19
N TRP A 45 8.22 -18.08 -13.58
CA TRP A 45 8.97 -18.92 -12.66
C TRP A 45 10.17 -18.16 -12.11
N VAL A 46 10.33 -18.10 -10.80
CA VAL A 46 11.46 -17.45 -10.12
C VAL A 46 12.23 -18.51 -9.35
N GLU A 47 13.47 -18.80 -9.74
CA GLU A 47 14.28 -19.88 -9.12
C GLU A 47 14.67 -19.58 -7.67
N HIS A 48 15.03 -18.33 -7.36
CA HIS A 48 15.43 -17.89 -6.03
C HIS A 48 14.74 -16.57 -5.69
N PRO A 49 13.49 -16.60 -5.20
CA PRO A 49 12.77 -15.39 -4.86
C PRO A 49 13.52 -14.56 -3.81
N ASP A 50 13.67 -13.27 -4.07
CA ASP A 50 14.25 -12.33 -3.12
C ASP A 50 13.29 -12.08 -1.94
N ARG A 51 13.75 -11.30 -0.94
CA ARG A 51 12.95 -11.00 0.27
C ARG A 51 11.58 -10.39 -0.06
N GLU A 52 11.51 -9.47 -1.00
CA GLU A 52 10.25 -8.80 -1.38
C GLU A 52 9.30 -9.79 -2.05
N GLN A 53 9.82 -10.59 -2.98
CA GLN A 53 9.06 -11.64 -3.67
C GLN A 53 8.56 -12.71 -2.71
N ARG A 54 9.39 -13.14 -1.74
CA ARG A 54 8.98 -14.06 -0.68
C ARG A 54 7.84 -13.49 0.16
N CYS A 55 7.94 -12.22 0.55
CA CYS A 55 6.87 -11.53 1.26
C CYS A 55 5.59 -11.48 0.43
N ARG A 56 5.66 -11.25 -0.89
CA ARG A 56 4.47 -11.33 -1.78
C ARG A 56 3.87 -12.74 -1.82
N ILE A 57 4.69 -13.78 -1.93
CA ILE A 57 4.24 -15.18 -1.88
C ILE A 57 3.52 -15.48 -0.56
N VAL A 58 4.04 -14.96 0.55
CA VAL A 58 3.42 -15.15 1.86
C VAL A 58 2.18 -14.29 2.06
N ALA A 59 2.12 -13.08 1.48
CA ALA A 59 0.93 -12.25 1.47
C ALA A 59 -0.22 -12.92 0.69
N ASP A 60 0.09 -13.58 -0.41
CA ASP A 60 -0.86 -14.39 -1.17
C ASP A 60 -1.40 -15.58 -0.35
N LYS A 61 -0.50 -16.31 0.32
CA LYS A 61 -0.89 -17.38 1.25
C LYS A 61 -1.72 -16.87 2.44
N LEU A 62 -1.44 -15.65 2.90
CA LEU A 62 -2.23 -15.00 3.95
C LEU A 62 -3.65 -14.69 3.44
N LEU A 63 -3.79 -14.18 2.22
CA LEU A 63 -5.09 -13.95 1.58
C LEU A 63 -5.91 -15.24 1.55
N THR A 64 -5.35 -16.32 0.98
CA THR A 64 -6.03 -17.62 0.93
C THR A 64 -6.40 -18.13 2.33
N ALA A 65 -5.51 -18.01 3.32
CA ALA A 65 -5.81 -18.44 4.68
C ALA A 65 -6.95 -17.64 5.32
N ILE A 66 -7.10 -16.35 4.98
CA ILE A 66 -8.21 -15.52 5.45
C ILE A 66 -9.52 -15.93 4.76
N GLU A 67 -9.50 -16.15 3.45
CA GLU A 67 -10.65 -16.60 2.66
C GLU A 67 -11.17 -17.96 3.13
N ASP A 68 -10.25 -18.89 3.43
CA ASP A 68 -10.56 -20.22 3.97
C ASP A 68 -10.95 -20.21 5.47
N GLY A 69 -10.85 -19.05 6.15
CA GLY A 69 -11.09 -18.94 7.59
C GLY A 69 -10.05 -19.69 8.46
N ASN A 70 -8.87 -19.99 7.91
CA ASN A 70 -7.80 -20.69 8.60
C ASN A 70 -6.96 -19.72 9.46
N THR A 71 -7.50 -19.34 10.61
CA THR A 71 -6.89 -18.38 11.54
C THR A 71 -5.46 -18.76 11.94
N ARG A 72 -5.18 -20.05 12.17
CA ARG A 72 -3.85 -20.50 12.59
C ARG A 72 -2.81 -20.28 11.49
N LEU A 73 -3.14 -20.64 10.25
CA LEU A 73 -2.26 -20.40 9.12
C LEU A 73 -2.13 -18.89 8.85
N GLY A 74 -3.22 -18.13 8.93
CA GLY A 74 -3.20 -16.67 8.77
C GLY A 74 -2.27 -15.98 9.77
N LEU A 75 -2.30 -16.39 11.05
CA LEU A 75 -1.37 -15.86 12.07
C LEU A 75 0.09 -16.22 11.81
N LEU A 76 0.35 -17.42 11.28
CA LEU A 76 1.71 -17.82 10.89
C LEU A 76 2.21 -16.99 9.69
N MET A 77 1.37 -16.75 8.68
CA MET A 77 1.75 -15.92 7.52
C MET A 77 1.94 -14.46 7.92
N ALA A 78 1.04 -13.91 8.74
CA ALA A 78 1.20 -12.57 9.30
C ALA A 78 2.50 -12.46 10.13
N GLY A 79 2.81 -13.48 10.94
CA GLY A 79 4.05 -13.53 11.71
C GLY A 79 5.30 -13.58 10.83
N TYR A 80 5.29 -14.36 9.75
CA TYR A 80 6.39 -14.37 8.78
C TYR A 80 6.61 -12.99 8.17
N LEU A 81 5.52 -12.29 7.77
CA LEU A 81 5.62 -10.96 7.20
C LEU A 81 6.25 -9.96 8.17
N LEU A 82 5.85 -9.98 9.45
CA LEU A 82 6.43 -9.12 10.48
C LEU A 82 7.89 -9.47 10.82
N ASP A 83 8.25 -10.75 10.77
CA ASP A 83 9.63 -11.22 11.02
C ASP A 83 10.58 -10.85 9.87
N ARG A 84 10.11 -10.99 8.63
CA ARG A 84 10.87 -10.65 7.43
C ARG A 84 10.75 -9.19 7.05
N LEU A 85 9.76 -8.43 7.50
CA LEU A 85 9.62 -6.99 7.30
C LEU A 85 9.27 -6.35 8.65
N PRO A 86 10.27 -6.10 9.52
CA PRO A 86 10.01 -5.54 10.85
C PRO A 86 9.45 -4.12 10.82
N GLU A 87 9.65 -3.41 9.70
CA GLU A 87 9.10 -2.08 9.46
C GLU A 87 7.67 -2.12 8.89
N LEU A 88 7.09 -3.31 8.70
CA LEU A 88 5.77 -3.45 8.10
C LEU A 88 4.67 -2.93 9.03
N GLU A 89 3.94 -1.91 8.56
CA GLU A 89 2.78 -1.36 9.25
C GLU A 89 1.48 -2.05 8.80
N SER A 90 1.29 -2.14 7.48
CA SER A 90 0.10 -2.73 6.88
C SER A 90 0.39 -3.38 5.54
N VAL A 91 -0.44 -4.35 5.18
CA VAL A 91 -0.42 -5.01 3.87
C VAL A 91 -1.80 -4.88 3.23
N ALA A 92 -1.85 -4.42 1.98
CA ALA A 92 -3.05 -4.43 1.16
C ALA A 92 -2.97 -5.64 0.22
N LEU A 93 -3.93 -6.57 0.38
CA LEU A 93 -4.03 -7.80 -0.39
C LEU A 93 -4.97 -7.57 -1.57
N ALA A 94 -4.51 -7.93 -2.77
CA ALA A 94 -5.30 -7.84 -3.99
C ALA A 94 -6.08 -9.14 -4.20
N VAL A 95 -7.42 -9.07 -4.16
CA VAL A 95 -8.32 -10.23 -4.37
C VAL A 95 -8.46 -10.57 -5.86
N ASP A 96 -8.60 -9.55 -6.69
CA ASP A 96 -8.79 -9.68 -8.15
C ASP A 96 -7.48 -9.51 -8.95
N GLY A 97 -6.37 -9.22 -8.25
CA GLY A 97 -5.09 -8.86 -8.86
C GLY A 97 -4.14 -10.05 -9.01
N GLU A 98 -3.01 -9.81 -9.67
CA GLU A 98 -1.91 -10.77 -9.63
C GLU A 98 -1.20 -10.67 -8.27
N ILE A 99 -0.47 -11.72 -7.89
CA ILE A 99 0.39 -11.76 -6.68
C ILE A 99 1.35 -10.56 -6.55
N HIS A 100 1.61 -9.86 -7.66
CA HIS A 100 2.43 -8.65 -7.74
C HIS A 100 1.72 -7.40 -7.20
N ASP A 101 0.39 -7.39 -7.19
CA ASP A 101 -0.44 -6.25 -6.80
C ASP A 101 -0.60 -6.13 -5.29
N HIS A 102 -0.15 -7.12 -4.52
CA HIS A 102 -0.03 -7.02 -3.06
C HIS A 102 0.93 -5.89 -2.68
N ARG A 103 0.47 -4.94 -1.85
CA ARG A 103 1.24 -3.75 -1.45
C ARG A 103 1.59 -3.81 0.03
N PHE A 104 2.83 -3.45 0.35
CA PHE A 104 3.34 -3.35 1.71
C PHE A 104 3.56 -1.89 2.07
N ASN A 105 2.95 -1.44 3.16
CA ASN A 105 3.16 -0.10 3.71
C ASN A 105 4.08 -0.24 4.92
N LEU A 106 5.24 0.40 4.85
CA LEU A 106 6.24 0.38 5.90
C LEU A 106 6.12 1.65 6.76
N VAL A 107 6.41 1.53 8.05
CA VAL A 107 6.48 2.67 8.96
C VAL A 107 7.61 3.59 8.48
N VAL A 108 7.25 4.76 7.97
CA VAL A 108 8.20 5.86 7.80
C VAL A 108 8.36 6.51 9.17
N ALA A 109 9.55 6.44 9.76
CA ALA A 109 9.83 7.12 11.02
C ALA A 109 9.50 8.63 10.88
N PRO A 110 8.86 9.28 11.87
CA PRO A 110 8.46 10.69 11.80
C PRO A 110 9.63 11.68 11.92
N ASP A 111 10.88 11.25 11.68
CA ASP A 111 12.06 12.13 11.68
C ASP A 111 12.95 11.82 10.47
N ALA A 112 12.40 12.09 9.30
CA ALA A 112 13.16 12.53 8.15
C ALA A 112 12.24 13.42 7.32
N ALA A 113 12.45 14.74 7.42
CA ALA A 113 12.14 15.61 6.31
C ALA A 113 12.70 14.94 5.03
N PRO A 114 11.94 14.84 3.94
CA PRO A 114 12.39 14.08 2.79
C PRO A 114 13.61 14.77 2.21
N VAL A 115 14.78 14.16 2.39
CA VAL A 115 15.94 14.39 1.53
C VAL A 115 15.55 13.88 0.14
N VAL A 116 14.99 14.78 -0.64
CA VAL A 116 14.94 14.67 -2.09
C VAL A 116 16.37 14.74 -2.59
N ASP A 117 17.03 13.60 -2.70
CA ASP A 117 18.26 13.54 -3.48
C ASP A 117 17.91 13.65 -4.97
N VAL A 118 18.56 14.64 -5.53
CA VAL A 118 18.49 15.14 -6.89
C VAL A 118 19.50 14.38 -7.75
N GLU A 119 19.18 14.26 -9.04
CA GLU A 119 20.08 13.96 -10.18
C GLU A 119 20.53 12.50 -10.38
N THR A 120 20.45 11.97 -11.60
CA THR A 120 20.93 12.62 -12.85
C THR A 120 19.90 12.75 -13.97
N ALA A 121 19.78 13.99 -14.46
CA ALA A 121 19.28 14.37 -15.78
C ALA A 121 20.17 13.77 -16.89
N THR A 122 19.83 13.70 -18.19
CA THR A 122 19.16 14.67 -19.08
C THR A 122 19.04 14.01 -20.49
N PRO A 123 18.52 14.66 -21.56
CA PRO A 123 17.19 15.23 -21.76
C PRO A 123 16.55 14.74 -23.09
N ALA A 124 15.22 14.74 -23.22
CA ALA A 124 14.61 15.13 -24.49
C ALA A 124 13.10 15.33 -24.33
N LEU A 125 12.70 16.60 -24.49
CA LEU A 125 11.52 17.04 -25.21
C LEU A 125 10.23 16.20 -25.10
N GLY A 126 9.28 16.78 -24.37
CA GLY A 126 7.86 16.72 -24.71
C GLY A 126 7.09 15.64 -23.96
N LEU A 127 6.06 16.11 -23.24
CA LEU A 127 5.07 15.32 -22.47
C LEU A 127 5.68 14.77 -21.16
N ASP A 128 4.98 14.80 -20.03
CA ASP A 128 3.71 14.11 -19.91
C ASP A 128 2.75 14.80 -18.97
N LYS A 129 1.64 15.25 -19.56
CA LYS A 129 0.33 15.43 -18.90
C LYS A 129 -0.01 14.26 -17.95
N LEU A 130 0.52 13.06 -18.26
CA LEU A 130 0.43 11.85 -17.44
C LEU A 130 1.18 11.94 -16.11
N ALA A 131 2.35 12.59 -16.05
CA ALA A 131 3.08 12.82 -14.80
C ALA A 131 2.36 13.85 -13.91
N ALA A 132 1.77 14.87 -14.53
CA ALA A 132 0.93 15.83 -13.82
C ALA A 132 -0.37 15.18 -13.28
N LEU A 133 -0.95 14.21 -14.01
CA LEU A 133 -2.09 13.41 -13.55
C LEU A 133 -1.71 12.43 -12.44
N ALA A 134 -0.56 11.77 -12.55
CA ALA A 134 -0.03 10.86 -11.53
C ALA A 134 0.21 11.60 -10.20
N ARG A 135 0.86 12.78 -10.28
CA ARG A 135 1.11 13.62 -9.09
C ARG A 135 -0.17 14.14 -8.47
N ALA A 136 -1.15 14.54 -9.27
CA ALA A 136 -2.45 14.97 -8.76
C ALA A 136 -3.25 13.79 -8.15
N GLY A 137 -3.01 12.56 -8.63
CA GLY A 137 -3.59 11.33 -8.05
C GLY A 137 -2.98 10.96 -6.70
N GLU A 138 -1.70 11.26 -6.49
CA GLU A 138 -1.00 11.11 -5.20
C GLU A 138 -1.47 12.14 -4.15
N GLU A 139 -1.94 13.31 -4.60
CA GLU A 139 -2.32 14.42 -3.72
C GLU A 139 -3.81 14.42 -3.30
N VAL A 140 -4.62 13.48 -3.78
CA VAL A 140 -6.04 13.38 -3.47
C VAL A 140 -6.41 11.92 -3.23
N THR A 141 -6.84 11.61 -2.00
CA THR A 141 -7.28 10.24 -1.68
C THR A 141 -8.51 9.84 -2.51
N ALA A 142 -8.73 8.53 -2.63
CA ALA A 142 -10.00 8.02 -3.12
C ALA A 142 -11.15 8.51 -2.23
N VAL A 143 -12.37 8.56 -2.77
CA VAL A 143 -13.54 8.83 -1.92
C VAL A 143 -13.73 7.65 -0.98
N PHE A 144 -13.82 7.92 0.30
CA PHE A 144 -14.00 6.91 1.33
C PHE A 144 -15.22 7.22 2.20
N LYS A 145 -15.89 6.17 2.66
CA LYS A 145 -17.15 6.27 3.41
C LYS A 145 -16.88 6.50 4.89
N VAL A 146 -17.53 7.52 5.48
CA VAL A 146 -17.44 7.84 6.90
C VAL A 146 -18.84 8.04 7.47
N GLY A 147 -19.24 7.15 8.37
CA GLY A 147 -20.58 7.15 8.96
C GLY A 147 -21.67 6.93 7.91
N ARG A 148 -22.59 7.90 7.76
CA ARG A 148 -23.67 7.90 6.75
C ARG A 148 -23.33 8.71 5.48
N GLY A 149 -22.08 9.14 5.31
CA GLY A 149 -21.67 9.96 4.18
C GLY A 149 -20.34 9.51 3.57
N TYR A 150 -19.90 10.25 2.56
CA TYR A 150 -18.69 10.02 1.78
C TYR A 150 -17.81 11.26 1.84
N ARG A 151 -16.48 11.08 1.89
CA ARG A 151 -15.52 12.18 1.90
C ARG A 151 -14.24 11.81 1.16
N PHE A 152 -13.38 12.78 0.90
CA PHE A 152 -12.04 12.60 0.34
C PHE A 152 -11.09 13.53 1.10
N SER A 153 -9.79 13.30 1.02
CA SER A 153 -8.78 14.15 1.64
C SER A 153 -7.82 14.66 0.58
N VAL A 154 -7.44 15.92 0.69
CA VAL A 154 -6.48 16.56 -0.22
C VAL A 154 -5.23 16.89 0.56
N PHE A 155 -4.08 16.56 0.01
CA PHE A 155 -2.80 16.89 0.61
C PHE A 155 -2.50 18.39 0.40
N ASP A 156 -2.44 19.15 1.48
CA ASP A 156 -2.03 20.55 1.45
C ASP A 156 -0.52 20.67 1.63
N HIS A 157 0.15 21.04 0.54
CA HIS A 157 1.60 21.26 0.51
C HIS A 157 2.07 22.49 1.27
N ALA A 158 1.19 23.49 1.51
CA ALA A 158 1.57 24.66 2.30
C ALA A 158 1.70 24.30 3.79
N SER A 159 0.94 23.32 4.25
CA SER A 159 0.97 22.83 5.64
C SER A 159 1.61 21.45 5.80
N GLY A 160 1.98 20.78 4.71
CA GLY A 160 2.48 19.40 4.72
C GLY A 160 1.50 18.39 5.32
N ALA A 161 0.19 18.65 5.23
CA ALA A 161 -0.83 17.91 5.96
C ALA A 161 -2.04 17.59 5.09
N TRP A 162 -2.65 16.42 5.35
CA TRP A 162 -3.90 16.03 4.72
C TRP A 162 -5.06 16.83 5.30
N ARG A 163 -5.83 17.49 4.43
CA ARG A 163 -7.07 18.19 4.80
C ARG A 163 -8.26 17.36 4.35
N ASP A 164 -9.12 17.02 5.30
CA ASP A 164 -10.36 16.33 5.03
C ASP A 164 -11.37 17.25 4.32
N GLY A 165 -11.94 16.76 3.23
CA GLY A 165 -13.01 17.41 2.49
C GLY A 165 -14.38 17.28 3.20
N PRO A 166 -15.38 18.04 2.73
CA PRO A 166 -16.72 18.03 3.31
C PRO A 166 -17.37 16.64 3.20
N LEU A 167 -18.13 16.28 4.23
CA LEU A 167 -18.89 15.03 4.27
C LEU A 167 -20.15 15.17 3.40
N CYS A 168 -20.24 14.38 2.33
CA CYS A 168 -21.36 14.37 1.40
C CYS A 168 -22.32 13.22 1.69
N GLY A 169 -23.62 13.41 1.43
CA GLY A 169 -24.62 12.35 1.60
C GLY A 169 -24.58 11.29 0.49
N ALA A 170 -24.04 11.62 -0.68
CA ALA A 170 -23.94 10.73 -1.83
C ALA A 170 -22.50 10.63 -2.36
N GLU A 171 -22.10 9.41 -2.74
CA GLU A 171 -20.75 9.13 -3.27
C GLU A 171 -20.47 9.91 -4.56
N ALA A 172 -21.46 10.01 -5.46
CA ALA A 172 -21.34 10.78 -6.69
C ALA A 172 -21.11 12.28 -6.44
N GLU A 173 -21.60 12.81 -5.32
CA GLU A 173 -21.40 14.21 -4.91
C GLU A 173 -19.98 14.41 -4.35
N ALA A 174 -19.50 13.48 -3.51
CA ALA A 174 -18.12 13.46 -3.04
C ALA A 174 -17.12 13.29 -4.19
N ALA A 175 -17.43 12.45 -5.19
CA ALA A 175 -16.60 12.25 -6.37
C ALA A 175 -16.53 13.51 -7.25
N ARG A 176 -17.65 14.22 -7.45
CA ARG A 176 -17.66 15.51 -8.17
C ARG A 176 -16.85 16.59 -7.44
N LEU A 177 -16.96 16.66 -6.12
CA LEU A 177 -16.19 17.61 -5.31
C LEU A 177 -14.70 17.27 -5.30
N ARG A 178 -14.36 15.97 -5.27
CA ARG A 178 -12.99 15.48 -5.45
C ARG A 178 -12.44 15.89 -6.82
N GLU A 179 -13.20 15.69 -7.90
CA GLU A 179 -12.78 16.05 -9.25
C GLU A 179 -12.59 17.56 -9.41
N ALA A 180 -13.47 18.37 -8.80
CA ALA A 180 -13.31 19.82 -8.76
C ALA A 180 -12.06 20.26 -7.98
N ALA A 181 -11.77 19.61 -6.84
CA ALA A 181 -10.56 19.87 -6.05
C ALA A 181 -9.28 19.45 -6.79
N PHE A 182 -9.31 18.30 -7.46
CA PHE A 182 -8.25 17.80 -8.33
C PHE A 182 -7.97 18.75 -9.49
N LYS A 183 -9.03 19.23 -10.16
CA LYS A 183 -8.92 20.21 -11.25
C LYS A 183 -8.35 21.54 -10.77
N ALA A 184 -8.82 22.06 -9.65
CA ALA A 184 -8.31 23.31 -9.08
C ALA A 184 -6.82 23.20 -8.68
N ARG A 185 -6.40 22.04 -8.15
CA ARG A 185 -5.00 21.75 -7.81
C ARG A 185 -4.12 21.63 -9.05
N TYR A 186 -4.60 20.91 -10.07
CA TYR A 186 -3.94 20.81 -11.38
C TYR A 186 -3.75 22.18 -12.03
N GLU A 187 -4.77 23.05 -12.00
CA GLU A 187 -4.68 24.43 -12.50
C GLU A 187 -3.73 25.32 -11.68
N ALA A 188 -3.62 25.09 -10.36
CA ALA A 188 -2.67 25.80 -9.50
C ALA A 188 -1.21 25.36 -9.77
N LEU A 189 -0.98 24.06 -9.97
CA LEU A 189 0.33 23.52 -10.38
C LEU A 189 0.74 24.01 -11.77
N GLN A 190 -0.21 24.23 -12.68
CA GLN A 190 0.05 24.86 -13.97
C GLN A 190 0.40 26.35 -13.83
N ARG A 191 -0.20 27.07 -12.88
CA ARG A 191 0.07 28.50 -12.63
C ARG A 191 1.37 28.75 -11.86
N GLY A 192 1.76 27.88 -10.93
CA GLY A 192 3.00 28.01 -10.14
C GLY A 192 4.31 27.74 -10.91
N ARG A 193 4.25 27.58 -12.24
CA ARG A 193 5.42 27.45 -13.13
C ARG A 193 5.66 28.72 -13.97
N ALA A 194 4.90 29.78 -13.72
CA ALA A 194 5.05 31.07 -14.39
C ALA A 194 5.05 32.19 -13.33
N ASP A 195 6.18 32.31 -12.62
CA ASP A 195 6.87 33.56 -12.22
C ASP A 195 7.91 33.25 -11.13
#